data_AF-W1P5W9-F1
#
_entry.id   AF-W1P5W9-F1
#
_cell.length_a   1.000
_cell.length_b   1.000
_cell.length_c   1.000
_cell.angle_alpha   90.00
_cell.angle_beta   90.00
_cell.angle_gamma   90.00
#
_symmetry.space_group_name_H-M   'P 1'
#
loop_
_entity.id
_entity.type
_entity.pdbx_description
1 polymer ?
#
loop_
_entity_poly.entity_id
_entity_poly.type
_entity_poly.pdbx_seq_one_letter_code
_entity_poly.pdbx_strand_id
1 'polypeptide(L)' 'MQSPNDLLHQRVEVLPNLGSLKRKYKPAKAILKNRGHDIMLKWGENGAGTLEINQTEYVLKQCHWHSPSEHSFNGS' A
#
# COMPACT_ATOMS: atom_id res chain seq x y z
N MET A 1 17.66 4.98 1.99
CA MET A 1 17.01 3.79 1.38
C MET A 1 16.08 4.27 0.28
N GLN A 2 16.03 3.58 -0.87
CA GLN A 2 15.18 3.92 -2.02
C GLN A 2 14.23 2.75 -2.35
N SER A 3 13.14 3.05 -3.05
CA SER A 3 12.19 2.10 -3.63
C SER A 3 11.89 2.54 -5.06
N PRO A 4 11.44 1.64 -5.96
CA PRO A 4 11.12 0.22 -5.75
C PRO A 4 12.36 -0.69 -5.58
N ASN A 5 12.13 -1.96 -5.27
CA ASN A 5 13.17 -3.00 -5.29
C ASN A 5 12.63 -4.31 -5.90
N ASP A 6 13.56 -5.23 -6.16
CA ASP A 6 13.25 -6.58 -6.63
C ASP A 6 13.10 -7.55 -5.45
N LEU A 7 11.89 -8.08 -5.32
CA LEU A 7 11.48 -9.02 -4.29
C LEU A 7 11.97 -10.44 -4.66
N LEU A 8 13.26 -10.69 -4.42
CA LEU A 8 13.91 -11.98 -4.66
C LEU A 8 13.57 -12.99 -3.56
N HIS A 9 12.96 -14.12 -3.93
CA HIS A 9 12.64 -15.21 -3.00
C HIS A 9 13.86 -15.71 -2.21
N GLN A 10 15.04 -15.69 -2.82
CA GLN A 10 16.29 -16.13 -2.19
C GLN A 10 16.78 -15.23 -1.04
N ARG A 11 16.27 -13.99 -0.96
CA ARG A 11 16.70 -12.98 0.03
C ARG A 11 15.62 -12.62 1.06
N VAL A 12 14.44 -13.24 0.99
CA VAL A 12 13.39 -12.96 1.98
C VAL A 12 13.64 -13.73 3.27
N GLU A 13 13.37 -13.09 4.39
CA GLU A 13 13.28 -13.75 5.68
C GLU A 13 11.79 -14.02 5.98
N VAL A 14 11.44 -15.28 6.26
CA VAL A 14 10.08 -15.64 6.63
C VAL A 14 9.89 -15.46 8.13
N LEU A 15 8.97 -14.57 8.51
CA LEU A 15 8.67 -14.23 9.89
C LEU A 15 7.20 -14.58 10.21
N PRO A 16 6.90 -15.84 10.63
CA PRO A 16 5.52 -16.30 10.86
C PRO A 16 4.79 -15.51 11.97
N ASN A 17 5.54 -14.95 12.91
CA ASN A 17 5.04 -14.14 14.01
C ASN A 17 4.44 -12.80 13.58
N LEU A 18 4.70 -12.33 12.34
CA LEU A 18 4.02 -11.15 11.78
C LEU A 18 2.52 -11.41 11.59
N GLY A 19 2.13 -12.67 11.39
CA GLY A 19 0.74 -13.06 11.18
C GLY A 19 0.11 -12.44 9.93
N SER A 20 -1.22 -12.46 9.89
CA SER A 20 -2.00 -11.89 8.80
C SER A 20 -2.08 -10.36 8.88
N LEU A 21 -2.03 -9.69 7.74
CA LEU A 21 -2.22 -8.25 7.65
C LEU A 21 -3.62 -7.84 8.17
N LYS A 22 -3.67 -7.09 9.27
CA LYS A 22 -4.91 -6.67 9.95
C LYS A 22 -5.47 -5.38 9.35
N ARG A 23 -6.55 -5.47 8.58
CA ARG A 23 -7.18 -4.34 7.89
C ARG A 23 -8.61 -4.15 8.39
N LYS A 24 -9.00 -2.91 8.65
CA LYS A 24 -10.36 -2.49 9.02
C LYS A 24 -10.82 -1.40 8.05
N TYR A 25 -10.79 -1.70 6.76
CA TYR A 25 -11.23 -0.78 5.71
C TYR A 25 -12.75 -0.74 5.62
N LYS A 26 -13.29 0.40 5.19
CA LYS A 26 -14.72 0.60 4.97
C LYS A 26 -14.96 1.47 3.73
N PRO A 27 -16.09 1.31 3.03
CA PRO A 27 -16.49 2.24 1.99
C PRO A 27 -16.51 3.68 2.51
N ALA A 28 -15.95 4.60 1.73
CA ALA A 28 -15.90 6.02 2.08
C ALA A 28 -15.86 6.86 0.79
N LYS A 29 -16.40 8.08 0.86
CA LYS A 29 -16.35 9.04 -0.25
C LYS A 29 -14.90 9.37 -0.59
N ALA A 30 -14.59 9.40 -1.88
CA ALA A 30 -13.27 9.71 -2.40
C ALA A 30 -13.35 10.58 -3.65
N ILE A 31 -12.25 11.26 -3.94
CA ILE A 31 -12.05 12.05 -5.16
C ILE A 31 -11.02 11.33 -6.02
N LEU A 32 -11.38 11.04 -7.26
CA LEU A 32 -10.44 10.59 -8.28
C LEU A 32 -9.69 11.81 -8.85
N LYS A 33 -8.36 11.74 -8.90
CA LYS A 33 -7.49 12.84 -9.34
C LYS A 33 -6.49 12.34 -10.37
N ASN A 34 -6.36 13.09 -11.45
CA ASN A 34 -5.19 13.01 -12.33
C ASN A 34 -4.14 14.02 -11.82
N ARG A 35 -2.95 13.54 -11.44
CA ARG A 35 -1.87 14.39 -10.90
C ARG A 35 -0.79 14.73 -11.94
N GLY A 36 -0.99 14.35 -13.20
CA GLY A 36 -0.04 14.52 -14.31
C GLY A 36 0.97 13.39 -14.44
N HIS A 37 1.41 12.78 -13.33
CA HIS A 37 2.32 11.63 -13.32
C HIS A 37 1.66 10.32 -12.89
N ASP A 38 0.46 10.37 -12.31
CA ASP A 38 -0.36 9.20 -12.03
C ASP A 38 -1.85 9.55 -11.88
N ILE A 39 -2.66 8.50 -11.70
CA ILE A 39 -4.03 8.59 -11.20
C ILE A 39 -4.02 8.26 -9.72
N MET A 40 -4.79 9.01 -8.92
CA MET A 40 -4.91 8.84 -7.48
C MET A 40 -6.39 8.80 -7.07
N LEU A 41 -6.71 7.95 -6.12
CA LEU A 41 -7.91 8.05 -5.31
C LEU A 41 -7.55 8.67 -3.96
N LYS A 42 -8.21 9.77 -3.58
CA LYS A 42 -8.01 10.43 -2.29
C LYS A 42 -9.29 10.45 -1.47
N TRP A 43 -9.26 9.85 -0.29
CA TRP A 43 -10.36 9.92 0.68
C TRP A 43 -10.32 11.22 1.49
N GLY A 44 -11.46 11.56 2.10
CA GLY A 44 -11.57 12.73 2.98
C GLY A 44 -10.72 12.62 4.25
N GLU A 45 -10.80 13.61 5.13
CA GLU A 45 -9.97 13.69 6.34
C GLU A 45 -10.04 12.43 7.22
N ASN A 46 -11.19 11.76 7.28
CA ASN A 46 -11.37 10.53 8.05
C ASN A 46 -10.84 9.26 7.36
N GLY A 47 -10.37 9.35 6.10
CA GLY A 47 -9.88 8.20 5.32
C GLY A 47 -10.94 7.12 5.06
N ALA A 48 -10.47 5.92 4.71
CA ALA A 48 -11.30 4.74 4.40
C ALA A 48 -11.13 3.59 5.39
N GLY A 49 -10.87 3.92 6.67
CA GLY A 49 -10.54 2.95 7.72
C GLY A 49 -9.03 2.82 7.94
N THR A 50 -8.60 1.75 8.60
CA THR A 50 -7.23 1.62 9.12
C THR A 50 -6.56 0.29 8.77
N LEU A 51 -5.23 0.31 8.78
CA LEU A 51 -4.32 -0.83 8.78
C LEU A 51 -3.57 -0.83 10.10
N GLU A 52 -3.52 -1.96 10.81
CA GLU A 52 -2.76 -2.09 12.05
C GLU A 52 -1.43 -2.80 11.79
N ILE A 53 -0.31 -2.16 12.16
CA ILE A 53 1.04 -2.74 12.16
C ILE A 53 1.66 -2.46 13.51
N ASN A 54 2.11 -3.50 14.22
CA ASN A 54 2.74 -3.38 15.55
C ASN A 54 1.94 -2.48 16.51
N GLN A 55 0.64 -2.77 16.65
CA GLN A 55 -0.31 -2.01 17.50
C GLN A 55 -0.50 -0.54 17.12
N THR A 56 0.11 -0.09 16.01
CA THR A 56 -0.07 1.26 15.48
C THR A 56 -1.10 1.23 14.37
N GLU A 57 -2.13 2.07 14.47
CA GLU A 57 -3.14 2.23 13.43
C GLU A 57 -2.72 3.30 12.40
N TYR A 58 -2.69 2.90 11.13
CA TYR A 58 -2.43 3.75 9.99
C TYR A 58 -3.71 3.97 9.20
N VAL A 59 -4.12 5.22 9.01
CA VAL A 59 -5.35 5.56 8.27
C VAL A 59 -5.10 5.47 6.76
N LEU A 60 -6.01 4.81 6.03
CA LEU A 60 -5.98 4.77 4.57
C LEU A 60 -6.45 6.14 4.01
N LYS A 61 -5.49 6.95 3.54
CA LYS A 61 -5.74 8.31 3.03
C LYS A 61 -5.85 8.40 1.52
N GLN A 62 -5.06 7.60 0.79
CA GLN A 62 -5.00 7.61 -0.66
C GLN A 62 -4.47 6.27 -1.20
N CYS A 63 -4.78 5.99 -2.47
CA CYS A 63 -4.05 5.04 -3.30
C CYS A 63 -3.79 5.67 -4.68
N HIS A 64 -2.80 5.15 -5.39
CA HIS A 64 -2.47 5.58 -6.74
C HIS A 64 -1.98 4.38 -7.56
N TRP A 65 -1.94 4.56 -8.88
CA TRP A 65 -1.63 3.50 -9.82
C TRP A 65 -0.38 3.82 -10.62
N HIS A 66 0.42 2.80 -10.88
CA HIS A 66 1.55 2.81 -11.79
C HIS A 66 1.33 1.77 -12.90
N SER A 67 1.86 2.04 -14.09
CA SER A 67 1.90 1.09 -15.19
C SER A 67 3.17 1.36 -16.02
N PRO A 68 4.15 0.44 -16.08
CA PRO A 68 4.18 -0.89 -15.46
C PRO A 68 4.32 -0.86 -13.93
N SER A 69 4.44 -2.02 -13.29
CA SER A 69 4.76 -2.10 -11.86
C SER A 69 6.12 -1.47 -11.58
N GLU A 70 6.25 -0.81 -10.43
CA GLU A 70 7.53 -0.30 -9.97
C GLU A 70 8.38 -1.42 -9.34
N HIS A 71 7.79 -2.24 -8.47
CA HIS A 71 8.45 -3.43 -7.90
C HIS A 71 8.42 -4.60 -8.89
N SER A 72 9.42 -5.48 -8.78
CA SER A 72 9.48 -6.77 -9.48
C SER A 72 9.54 -7.93 -8.48
N PHE A 73 9.21 -9.13 -8.94
CA PHE A 73 9.31 -10.40 -8.23
C PHE A 73 10.22 -11.33 -9.02
N ASN A 74 11.39 -11.65 -8.44
CA ASN A 74 12.39 -12.49 -9.10
C ASN A 74 12.80 -11.96 -10.50
N GLY A 75 12.92 -10.63 -10.64
CA GLY A 75 13.32 -9.96 -11.88
C GLY A 75 12.20 -9.74 -12.90
N SER A 76 10.93 -9.97 -12.55
CA SER A 76 9.76 -9.73 -13.42
C SER A 76 8.67 -8.89 -12.78
#